data_AF-A0A1G8P791-F1
#
_entry.id   AF-A0A1G8P791-F1
#
_cell.length_a   1.000
_cell.length_b   1.000
_cell.length_c   1.000
_cell.angle_alpha   90.00
_cell.angle_beta   90.00
_cell.angle_gamma   90.00
#
_symmetry.space_group_name_H-M   'P 1'
#
loop_
_entity.id
_entity.type
_entity.pdbx_description
1 polymer ?
#
loop_
_entity_poly.entity_id
_entity_poly.type
_entity_poly.pdbx_seq_one_letter_code
_entity_poly.pdbx_strand_id
1 'polypeptide(L)'
;MRSVSTNAADTDRSDLTARARVRDAAVGLFGRSGFDVSVRSIAEAAGVSPGLILHHFGSKQGLRETCDEYVLHRIREYKEQAVQPGSANELLLTMASVEESAPLVGYALRSLQAGGDLARSFIDHFAADAEEWIAEGVRAGTIRPSLDEKARARYLTVQGFGALLLDLTLNPPEDPSDFAGAMRGYLSRMGLPSTELFTQGLLTDRSMLDAYLLYVSDPPQP
;
A
#
# COMPACT_ATOMS: atom_id res chain seq x y z
N MET A 1 39.91 32.81 20.89
CA MET A 1 38.57 32.17 20.99
C MET A 1 37.68 32.79 19.93
N ARG A 2 37.42 32.10 18.81
CA ARG A 2 36.43 32.53 17.80
C ARG A 2 35.15 31.74 18.06
N SER A 3 34.09 32.47 18.39
CA SER A 3 32.74 31.94 18.55
C SER A 3 32.25 31.42 17.21
N VAL A 4 31.91 30.12 17.14
CA VAL A 4 31.23 29.52 15.99
C VAL A 4 29.79 30.00 16.06
N SER A 5 29.45 31.02 15.27
CA SER A 5 28.06 31.39 15.02
C SER A 5 27.49 30.35 14.06
N THR A 6 26.83 29.33 14.61
CA THR A 6 26.03 28.37 13.85
C THR A 6 24.90 29.16 13.17
N ASN A 7 24.92 29.21 11.84
CA ASN A 7 24.01 30.01 11.03
C ASN A 7 22.62 29.34 11.00
N ALA A 8 21.53 30.11 11.08
CA ALA A 8 20.16 29.58 11.15
C ALA A 8 19.78 28.68 9.96
N ALA A 9 20.32 28.98 8.77
CA ALA A 9 20.15 28.17 7.56
C ALA A 9 20.90 26.81 7.60
N ASP A 10 21.88 26.66 8.49
CA ASP A 10 22.60 25.41 8.73
C ASP A 10 21.87 24.54 9.76
N THR A 11 21.26 25.18 10.76
CA THR A 11 20.34 24.54 11.70
C THR A 11 19.09 24.03 11.00
N ASP A 12 18.44 24.84 10.15
CA ASP A 12 17.20 24.47 9.46
C ASP A 12 17.40 23.31 8.46
N ARG A 13 18.52 23.29 7.74
CA ARG A 13 18.89 22.17 6.86
C ARG A 13 19.27 20.92 7.65
N SER A 14 19.96 21.06 8.78
CA SER A 14 20.22 19.96 9.70
C SER A 14 18.91 19.39 10.29
N ASP A 15 17.91 20.25 10.51
CA ASP A 15 16.61 19.88 11.03
C ASP A 15 15.80 19.08 10.02
N LEU A 16 15.72 19.57 8.77
CA LEU A 16 15.06 18.88 7.66
C LEU A 16 15.67 17.50 7.39
N THR A 17 17.00 17.40 7.46
CA THR A 17 17.69 16.10 7.31
C THR A 17 17.45 15.17 8.49
N ALA A 18 17.38 15.68 9.73
CA ALA A 18 17.01 14.88 10.88
C ALA A 18 15.56 14.38 10.79
N ARG A 19 14.62 15.23 10.38
CA ARG A 19 13.21 14.87 10.16
C ARG A 19 13.08 13.76 9.12
N ALA A 20 13.78 13.87 7.99
CA ALA A 20 13.79 12.82 6.96
C ALA A 20 14.35 11.50 7.48
N ARG A 21 15.51 11.51 8.17
CA ARG A 21 16.10 10.29 8.76
C ARG A 21 15.17 9.60 9.75
N VAL A 22 14.48 10.36 10.60
CA VAL A 22 13.51 9.80 11.55
C VAL A 22 12.34 9.17 10.83
N ARG A 23 11.78 9.84 9.83
CA ARG A 23 10.69 9.30 9.01
C ARG A 23 11.10 8.00 8.33
N ASP A 24 12.27 7.96 7.70
CA ASP A 24 12.73 6.77 6.95
C ASP A 24 13.01 5.59 7.88
N ALA A 25 13.62 5.84 9.04
CA ALA A 25 13.81 4.84 10.08
C ALA A 25 12.46 4.33 10.62
N ALA A 26 11.49 5.23 10.81
CA ALA A 26 10.15 4.89 11.27
C ALA A 26 9.40 4.04 10.25
N VAL A 27 9.40 4.40 8.96
CA VAL A 27 8.79 3.59 7.87
C VAL A 27 9.34 2.17 7.89
N GLY A 28 10.66 2.02 7.95
CA GLY A 28 11.29 0.70 7.99
C GLY A 28 10.92 -0.12 9.24
N LEU A 29 10.94 0.49 10.42
CA LEU A 29 10.58 -0.19 11.67
C LEU A 29 9.10 -0.54 11.75
N PHE A 30 8.22 0.37 11.36
CA PHE A 30 6.78 0.15 11.32
C PHE A 30 6.41 -0.96 10.33
N GLY A 31 7.03 -0.99 9.14
CA GLY A 31 6.81 -2.06 8.16
C GLY A 31 7.23 -3.44 8.68
N ARG A 32 8.41 -3.55 9.30
CA ARG A 32 8.92 -4.84 9.78
C ARG A 32 8.27 -5.32 11.07
N SER A 33 8.09 -4.43 12.05
CA SER A 33 7.76 -4.78 13.43
C SER A 33 6.39 -4.26 13.89
N GLY A 34 5.63 -3.63 12.98
CA GLY A 34 4.30 -3.10 13.28
C GLY A 34 4.33 -1.77 14.04
N PHE A 35 3.15 -1.25 14.35
CA PHE A 35 3.00 0.10 14.92
C PHE A 35 3.32 0.20 16.42
N ASP A 36 3.59 -0.91 17.10
CA ASP A 36 3.89 -0.91 18.55
C ASP A 36 5.34 -0.54 18.88
N VAL A 37 6.23 -0.43 17.87
CA VAL A 37 7.64 -0.04 18.05
C VAL A 37 7.80 1.23 18.88
N SER A 38 8.77 1.24 19.80
CA SER A 38 8.94 2.37 20.71
C SER A 38 9.57 3.59 20.01
N VAL A 39 9.23 4.80 20.47
CA VAL A 39 9.90 6.04 20.01
C VAL A 39 11.42 5.97 20.23
N ARG A 40 11.86 5.28 21.29
CA ARG A 40 13.27 5.06 21.59
C ARG A 40 13.96 4.22 20.52
N SER A 41 13.33 3.13 20.08
CA SER A 41 13.85 2.26 19.02
C SER A 41 13.96 3.01 17.69
N ILE A 42 12.99 3.87 17.38
CA ILE A 42 13.03 4.73 16.19
C ILE A 42 14.17 5.74 16.29
N ALA A 43 14.32 6.39 17.45
CA ALA A 43 15.39 7.37 17.68
C ALA A 43 16.79 6.74 17.53
N GLU A 44 16.97 5.55 18.09
CA GLU A 44 18.19 4.78 17.96
C GLU A 44 18.49 4.43 16.49
N ALA A 45 17.50 3.92 15.76
CA ALA A 45 17.65 3.60 14.33
C ALA A 45 17.94 4.85 13.46
N ALA A 46 17.39 6.01 13.83
CA ALA A 46 17.61 7.28 13.13
C ALA A 46 18.90 8.01 13.56
N GLY A 47 19.59 7.54 14.60
CA GLY A 47 20.79 8.19 15.15
C GLY A 47 20.50 9.53 15.82
N VAL A 48 19.33 9.69 16.46
CA VAL A 48 18.89 10.93 17.11
C VAL A 48 18.44 10.69 18.56
N SER A 49 18.21 11.77 19.32
CA SER A 49 17.62 11.65 20.65
C SER A 49 16.09 11.44 20.57
N PRO A 50 15.47 10.69 21.50
CA PRO A 50 14.00 10.56 21.54
C PRO A 50 13.27 11.91 21.67
N GLY A 51 13.88 12.89 22.36
CA GLY A 51 13.34 14.24 22.49
C GLY A 51 13.25 14.97 21.16
N LEU A 52 14.18 14.74 20.23
CA LEU A 52 14.16 15.33 18.89
C LEU A 52 12.94 14.85 18.08
N ILE A 53 12.55 13.59 18.24
CA ILE A 53 11.34 13.05 17.59
C ILE A 53 10.10 13.76 18.11
N LEU A 54 9.95 13.86 19.44
CA LEU A 54 8.81 14.55 20.03
C LEU A 54 8.76 16.03 19.66
N HIS A 55 9.93 16.67 19.50
CA HIS A 55 10.02 18.05 19.04
C HIS A 55 9.51 18.22 17.60
N HIS A 56 9.93 17.37 16.66
CA HIS A 56 9.54 17.50 15.24
C HIS A 56 8.15 17.00 14.91
N PHE A 57 7.71 15.92 15.57
CA PHE A 57 6.50 15.20 15.19
C PHE A 57 5.39 15.35 16.24
N GLY A 58 5.66 15.96 17.39
CA GLY A 58 4.73 16.16 18.51
C GLY A 58 4.42 14.88 19.29
N SER A 59 4.13 13.78 18.58
CA SER A 59 3.82 12.48 19.16
C SER A 59 4.24 11.34 18.23
N LYS A 60 4.20 10.10 18.73
CA LYS A 60 4.36 8.90 17.89
C LYS A 60 3.26 8.80 16.83
N GLN A 61 2.06 9.28 17.14
CA GLN A 61 0.95 9.33 16.19
C GLN A 61 1.20 10.36 15.09
N GLY A 62 1.69 11.55 15.43
CA GLY A 62 2.08 12.56 14.42
C GLY A 62 3.25 12.12 13.54
N LEU A 63 4.18 11.32 14.08
CA LEU A 63 5.20 10.64 13.28
C LEU A 63 4.57 9.64 12.32
N ARG A 64 3.60 8.84 12.78
CA ARG A 64 2.88 7.89 11.93
C ARG A 64 2.15 8.61 10.78
N GLU A 65 1.44 9.70 11.06
CA GLU A 65 0.77 10.50 10.03
C GLU A 65 1.75 11.04 8.98
N THR A 66 2.94 11.49 9.41
CA THR A 66 3.99 11.92 8.47
C THR A 66 4.52 10.76 7.61
N CYS A 67 4.61 9.55 8.18
CA CYS A 67 4.97 8.35 7.43
C CYS A 67 3.86 7.96 6.43
N ASP A 68 2.59 8.01 6.85
CA ASP A 68 1.42 7.73 6.02
C ASP A 68 1.41 8.63 4.77
N GLU A 69 1.55 9.95 4.96
CA GLU A 69 1.62 10.93 3.89
C GLU A 69 2.79 10.67 2.94
N TYR A 70 3.96 10.37 3.49
CA TYR A 70 5.15 10.08 2.70
C TYR A 70 4.99 8.82 1.85
N VAL A 71 4.49 7.73 2.41
CA VAL A 71 4.31 6.47 1.67
C VAL A 71 3.27 6.65 0.57
N LEU A 72 2.14 7.34 0.84
CA LEU A 72 1.14 7.66 -0.18
C LEU A 72 1.75 8.47 -1.33
N HIS A 73 2.54 9.51 -1.01
CA HIS A 73 3.18 10.34 -2.02
C HIS A 73 4.13 9.52 -2.90
N ARG A 74 5.00 8.69 -2.28
CA ARG A 74 5.93 7.83 -3.03
C ARG A 74 5.21 6.84 -3.94
N ILE A 75 4.11 6.24 -3.48
CA ILE A 75 3.32 5.32 -4.32
C ILE A 75 2.74 6.03 -5.54
N ARG A 76 2.25 7.27 -5.37
CA ARG A 76 1.75 8.07 -6.51
C ARG A 76 2.87 8.40 -7.50
N GLU A 77 4.03 8.83 -7.01
CA GLU A 77 5.19 9.11 -7.89
C GLU A 77 5.62 7.85 -8.68
N TYR A 78 5.65 6.68 -8.04
CA TYR A 78 5.98 5.43 -8.72
C TYR A 78 4.95 5.06 -9.79
N LYS A 79 3.66 5.31 -9.54
CA LYS A 79 2.59 5.12 -10.53
C LYS A 79 2.74 6.05 -11.73
N GLU A 80 3.06 7.32 -11.50
CA GLU A 80 3.23 8.30 -12.58
C GLU A 80 4.45 7.99 -13.45
N GLN A 81 5.51 7.43 -12.85
CA GLN A 81 6.75 7.07 -13.55
C GLN A 81 6.70 5.70 -14.24
N ALA A 82 5.94 4.77 -13.69
CA ALA A 82 5.70 3.48 -14.33
C ALA A 82 4.74 3.70 -15.50
N VAL A 83 5.26 3.57 -16.73
CA VAL A 83 4.43 3.57 -17.94
C VAL A 83 3.49 2.36 -17.84
N GLN A 84 2.27 2.60 -17.34
CA GLN A 84 1.14 1.64 -17.21
C GLN A 84 1.55 0.27 -16.63
N PRO A 85 1.82 0.14 -15.32
CA PRO A 85 1.77 -1.17 -14.67
C PRO A 85 0.32 -1.68 -14.76
N GLY A 86 0.13 -2.87 -15.34
CA GLY A 86 -1.18 -3.43 -15.69
C GLY A 86 -2.01 -3.88 -14.49
N SER A 87 -1.50 -3.76 -13.25
CA SER A 87 -2.26 -3.99 -12.01
C SER A 87 -1.55 -3.44 -10.76
N ALA A 88 -2.29 -3.29 -9.66
CA ALA A 88 -1.75 -3.00 -8.33
C ALA A 88 -0.71 -4.05 -7.87
N ASN A 89 -0.89 -5.30 -8.29
CA ASN A 89 -0.01 -6.41 -7.95
C ASN A 89 1.36 -6.28 -8.64
N GLU A 90 1.36 -5.88 -9.91
CA GLU A 90 2.58 -5.57 -10.66
C GLU A 90 3.31 -4.36 -10.07
N LEU A 91 2.59 -3.30 -9.71
CA LEU A 91 3.20 -2.15 -9.03
C LEU A 91 3.88 -2.56 -7.72
N LEU A 92 3.21 -3.36 -6.88
CA LEU A 92 3.79 -3.84 -5.62
C LEU A 92 5.00 -4.73 -5.87
N LEU A 93 4.97 -5.59 -6.89
CA LEU A 93 6.11 -6.42 -7.28
C LEU A 93 7.29 -5.59 -7.79
N THR A 94 7.03 -4.56 -8.60
CA THR A 94 8.06 -3.63 -9.07
C THR A 94 8.66 -2.87 -7.88
N MET A 95 7.82 -2.33 -6.99
CA MET A 95 8.27 -1.70 -5.74
C MET A 95 9.02 -2.68 -4.83
N ALA A 96 8.64 -3.96 -4.79
CA ALA A 96 9.32 -4.99 -4.02
C ALA A 96 10.71 -5.33 -4.59
N SER A 97 10.83 -5.30 -5.91
CA SER A 97 12.03 -5.70 -6.64
C SER A 97 13.14 -4.65 -6.59
N VAL A 98 12.78 -3.40 -6.29
CA VAL A 98 13.75 -2.34 -6.00
C VAL A 98 14.05 -2.41 -4.51
N GLU A 99 15.27 -2.80 -4.13
CA GLU A 99 15.70 -2.95 -2.72
C GLU A 99 15.36 -1.72 -1.87
N GLU A 100 15.44 -0.51 -2.45
CA GLU A 100 15.13 0.76 -1.78
C GLU A 100 13.65 0.93 -1.43
N SER A 101 12.74 0.23 -2.11
CA SER A 101 11.28 0.37 -1.98
C SER A 101 10.63 -0.68 -1.07
N ALA A 102 11.34 -1.74 -0.69
CA ALA A 102 10.83 -2.77 0.22
C ALA A 102 10.27 -2.21 1.56
N PRO A 103 10.89 -1.20 2.21
CA PRO A 103 10.33 -0.59 3.42
C PRO A 103 8.95 0.07 3.20
N LEU A 104 8.74 0.70 2.03
CA LEU A 104 7.47 1.36 1.70
C LEU A 104 6.35 0.34 1.55
N VAL A 105 6.64 -0.78 0.87
CA VAL A 105 5.66 -1.85 0.65
C VAL A 105 5.29 -2.53 1.98
N GLY A 106 6.29 -2.85 2.81
CA GLY A 106 6.05 -3.40 4.14
C GLY A 106 5.17 -2.46 4.99
N TYR A 107 5.46 -1.16 4.95
CA TYR A 107 4.65 -0.16 5.64
C TYR A 107 3.19 -0.11 5.15
N ALA A 108 2.98 -0.11 3.83
CA ALA A 108 1.65 -0.06 3.24
C ALA A 108 0.80 -1.28 3.66
N LEU A 109 1.38 -2.49 3.64
CA LEU A 109 0.69 -3.70 4.06
C LEU A 109 0.34 -3.68 5.55
N ARG A 110 1.26 -3.21 6.40
CA ARG A 110 0.98 -3.02 7.83
C ARG A 110 -0.14 -2.01 8.06
N SER A 111 -0.16 -0.93 7.27
CA SER A 111 -1.20 0.09 7.33
C SER A 111 -2.57 -0.49 6.95
N LEU A 112 -2.64 -1.30 5.90
CA LEU A 112 -3.86 -2.02 5.52
C LEU A 112 -4.35 -2.97 6.62
N GLN A 113 -3.45 -3.70 7.27
CA GLN A 113 -3.78 -4.59 8.40
C GLN A 113 -4.29 -3.84 9.63
N ALA A 114 -3.70 -2.67 9.94
CA ALA A 114 -4.12 -1.85 11.07
C ALA A 114 -5.44 -1.11 10.83
N GLY A 115 -5.85 -0.94 9.57
CA GLY A 115 -7.06 -0.22 9.20
C GLY A 115 -6.96 1.28 9.43
N GLY A 116 -8.12 1.94 9.50
CA GLY A 116 -8.24 3.40 9.68
C GLY A 116 -8.30 4.19 8.37
N ASP A 117 -8.15 5.52 8.46
CA ASP A 117 -8.28 6.43 7.32
C ASP A 117 -7.24 6.20 6.25
N LEU A 118 -6.00 5.86 6.65
CA LEU A 118 -4.95 5.53 5.68
C LEU A 118 -5.36 4.30 4.85
N ALA A 119 -5.76 3.21 5.50
CA ALA A 119 -6.18 2.00 4.80
C ALA A 119 -7.36 2.25 3.85
N ARG A 120 -8.35 3.05 4.28
CA ARG A 120 -9.47 3.48 3.42
C ARG A 120 -8.96 4.25 2.19
N SER A 121 -8.14 5.27 2.42
CA SER A 121 -7.55 6.09 1.35
C SER A 121 -6.75 5.22 0.37
N PHE A 122 -5.96 4.28 0.86
CA PHE A 122 -5.22 3.33 0.02
C PHE A 122 -6.16 2.53 -0.88
N ILE A 123 -7.18 1.88 -0.31
CA ILE A 123 -8.13 1.08 -1.09
C ILE A 123 -8.90 1.95 -2.09
N ASP A 124 -9.29 3.17 -1.71
CA ASP A 124 -9.99 4.10 -2.60
C ASP A 124 -9.10 4.51 -3.79
N HIS A 125 -7.83 4.83 -3.56
CA HIS A 125 -6.88 5.13 -4.63
C HIS A 125 -6.65 3.92 -5.55
N PHE A 126 -6.40 2.74 -4.99
CA PHE A 126 -6.19 1.54 -5.81
C PHE A 126 -7.45 1.10 -6.55
N ALA A 127 -8.64 1.34 -6.01
CA ALA A 127 -9.91 1.10 -6.70
C ALA A 127 -10.13 2.08 -7.85
N ALA A 128 -9.80 3.37 -7.68
CA ALA A 128 -9.88 4.37 -8.73
C ALA A 128 -8.94 4.07 -9.90
N ASP A 129 -7.67 3.75 -9.60
CA ASP A 129 -6.75 3.24 -10.62
C ASP A 129 -7.29 1.98 -11.29
N ALA A 130 -7.90 1.09 -10.49
CA ALA A 130 -8.45 -0.14 -11.02
C ALA A 130 -9.55 0.11 -12.06
N GLU A 131 -10.40 1.08 -11.79
CA GLU A 131 -11.48 1.52 -12.67
C GLU A 131 -10.93 2.02 -14.01
N GLU A 132 -9.86 2.82 -14.00
CA GLU A 132 -9.27 3.38 -15.22
C GLU A 132 -8.70 2.30 -16.16
N TRP A 133 -7.89 1.36 -15.64
CA TRP A 133 -7.33 0.30 -16.50
C TRP A 133 -8.39 -0.70 -16.95
N ILE A 134 -9.38 -1.00 -16.11
CA ILE A 134 -10.53 -1.83 -16.50
C ILE A 134 -11.29 -1.16 -17.65
N ALA A 135 -11.54 0.15 -17.56
CA ALA A 135 -12.23 0.90 -18.61
C ALA A 135 -11.44 0.90 -19.93
N GLU A 136 -10.11 1.00 -19.90
CA GLU A 136 -9.27 0.81 -21.09
C GLU A 136 -9.38 -0.61 -21.64
N GLY A 137 -9.30 -1.64 -20.80
CA GLY A 137 -9.45 -3.03 -21.24
C GLY A 137 -10.82 -3.34 -21.85
N VAL A 138 -11.89 -2.71 -21.33
CA VAL A 138 -13.23 -2.78 -21.92
C VAL A 138 -13.26 -2.11 -23.30
N ARG A 139 -12.67 -0.90 -23.43
CA ARG A 139 -12.56 -0.20 -24.73
C ARG A 139 -11.74 -1.00 -25.75
N ALA A 140 -10.68 -1.67 -25.31
CA ALA A 140 -9.84 -2.53 -26.13
C ALA A 140 -10.45 -3.92 -26.43
N GLY A 141 -11.57 -4.27 -25.79
CA GLY A 141 -12.23 -5.57 -25.95
C GLY A 141 -11.52 -6.75 -25.27
N THR A 142 -10.55 -6.47 -24.38
CA THR A 142 -9.82 -7.49 -23.62
C THR A 142 -10.51 -7.83 -22.29
N ILE A 143 -11.40 -6.96 -21.80
CA ILE A 143 -12.20 -7.17 -20.58
C ILE A 143 -13.68 -7.06 -20.93
N ARG A 144 -14.50 -7.95 -20.37
CA ARG A 144 -15.97 -7.89 -20.53
C ARG A 144 -16.53 -6.67 -19.78
N PRO A 145 -17.52 -5.94 -20.31
CA PRO A 145 -18.17 -4.87 -19.56
C PRO A 145 -18.93 -5.39 -18.32
N SER A 146 -19.06 -4.56 -17.29
CA SER A 146 -19.83 -4.81 -16.06
C SER A 146 -21.13 -4.00 -16.04
N LEU A 147 -22.06 -4.40 -15.16
CA LEU A 147 -23.23 -3.57 -14.80
C LEU A 147 -22.82 -2.32 -14.02
N ASP A 148 -21.73 -2.42 -13.25
CA ASP A 148 -21.14 -1.33 -12.48
C ASP A 148 -19.61 -1.54 -12.45
N GLU A 149 -18.89 -0.67 -13.16
CA GLU A 149 -17.43 -0.77 -13.27
C GLU A 149 -16.71 -0.30 -12.01
N LYS A 150 -17.23 0.75 -11.37
CA LYS A 150 -16.67 1.30 -10.13
C LYS A 150 -16.79 0.29 -9.00
N ALA A 151 -17.95 -0.34 -8.84
CA ALA A 151 -18.14 -1.40 -7.87
C ALA A 151 -17.27 -2.63 -8.16
N ARG A 152 -17.13 -3.02 -9.44
CA ARG A 152 -16.26 -4.12 -9.86
C ARG A 152 -14.79 -3.86 -9.54
N ALA A 153 -14.29 -2.66 -9.87
CA ALA A 153 -12.94 -2.24 -9.58
C ALA A 153 -12.64 -2.28 -8.07
N ARG A 154 -13.54 -1.72 -7.26
CA ARG A 154 -13.44 -1.78 -5.79
C ARG A 154 -13.43 -3.23 -5.27
N TYR A 155 -14.34 -4.07 -5.76
CA TYR A 155 -14.43 -5.47 -5.36
C TYR A 155 -13.14 -6.23 -5.65
N LEU A 156 -12.59 -6.09 -6.86
CA LEU A 156 -11.35 -6.76 -7.26
C LEU A 156 -10.15 -6.26 -6.45
N THR A 157 -10.05 -4.96 -6.18
CA THR A 157 -9.01 -4.40 -5.33
C THR A 157 -9.05 -4.99 -3.92
N VAL A 158 -10.23 -5.01 -3.28
CA VAL A 158 -10.39 -5.58 -1.94
C VAL A 158 -10.12 -7.08 -1.93
N GLN A 159 -10.61 -7.82 -2.93
CA GLN A 159 -10.36 -9.25 -3.06
C GLN A 159 -8.86 -9.55 -3.21
N GLY A 160 -8.15 -8.82 -4.07
CA GLY A 160 -6.72 -9.02 -4.31
C GLY A 160 -5.86 -8.74 -3.09
N PHE A 161 -6.05 -7.60 -2.43
CA PHE A 161 -5.32 -7.27 -1.20
C PHE A 161 -5.70 -8.20 -0.04
N GLY A 162 -6.97 -8.57 0.09
CA GLY A 162 -7.43 -9.51 1.11
C GLY A 162 -6.79 -10.89 0.96
N ALA A 163 -6.76 -11.42 -0.26
CA ALA A 163 -6.11 -12.69 -0.57
C ALA A 163 -4.60 -12.62 -0.30
N LEU A 164 -3.93 -11.55 -0.71
CA LEU A 164 -2.51 -11.35 -0.45
C LEU A 164 -2.18 -11.29 1.05
N LEU A 165 -2.92 -10.47 1.81
CA LEU A 165 -2.70 -10.32 3.26
C LEU A 165 -2.94 -11.63 4.00
N LEU A 166 -3.97 -12.39 3.61
CA LEU A 166 -4.24 -13.71 4.18
C LEU A 166 -3.14 -14.71 3.82
N ASP A 167 -2.69 -14.74 2.56
CA ASP A 167 -1.62 -15.63 2.12
C ASP A 167 -0.29 -15.33 2.85
N LEU A 168 0.09 -14.06 3.03
CA LEU A 168 1.27 -13.68 3.81
C LEU A 168 1.16 -14.08 5.30
N THR A 169 -0.06 -14.17 5.82
CA THR A 169 -0.31 -14.63 7.19
C THR A 169 -0.18 -16.14 7.30
N LEU A 170 -0.67 -16.89 6.30
CA LEU A 170 -0.62 -18.35 6.28
C LEU A 170 0.73 -18.91 5.82
N ASN A 171 1.44 -18.16 4.97
CA ASN A 171 2.71 -18.50 4.35
C ASN A 171 3.73 -17.36 4.55
N PRO A 172 4.11 -17.05 5.79
CA PRO A 172 5.05 -15.96 6.06
C PRO A 172 6.41 -16.26 5.40
N PRO A 173 7.10 -15.25 4.82
CA PRO A 173 8.43 -15.44 4.29
C PRO A 173 9.43 -15.74 5.42
N GLU A 174 10.46 -16.54 5.12
CA GLU A 174 11.55 -16.81 6.07
C GLU A 174 12.28 -15.52 6.46
N ASP A 175 12.53 -14.65 5.49
CA ASP A 175 13.03 -13.31 5.68
C ASP A 175 11.89 -12.28 5.45
N PRO A 176 11.45 -11.53 6.48
CA PRO A 176 10.44 -10.48 6.33
C PRO A 176 10.80 -9.37 5.34
N SER A 177 12.08 -9.25 4.97
CA SER A 177 12.55 -8.31 3.95
C SER A 177 12.48 -8.86 2.53
N ASP A 178 12.38 -10.20 2.35
CA ASP A 178 12.20 -10.84 1.03
C ASP A 178 10.74 -10.81 0.57
N PHE A 179 10.20 -9.61 0.45
CA PHE A 179 8.83 -9.42 -0.01
C PHE A 179 8.66 -9.83 -1.48
N ALA A 180 9.69 -9.66 -2.32
CA ALA A 180 9.67 -10.13 -3.71
C ALA A 180 9.55 -11.65 -3.80
N GLY A 181 10.25 -12.40 -2.94
CA GLY A 181 10.08 -13.85 -2.78
C GLY A 181 8.69 -14.22 -2.30
N ALA A 182 8.17 -13.52 -1.28
CA ALA A 182 6.81 -13.73 -0.78
C ALA A 182 5.75 -13.56 -1.90
N MET A 183 5.87 -12.50 -2.71
CA MET A 183 4.96 -12.24 -3.83
C MET A 183 5.08 -13.28 -4.96
N ARG A 184 6.29 -13.74 -5.29
CA ARG A 184 6.48 -14.85 -6.24
C ARG A 184 5.80 -16.12 -5.73
N GLY A 185 5.89 -16.39 -4.43
CA GLY A 185 5.16 -17.48 -3.79
C GLY A 185 3.65 -17.33 -3.87
N TYR A 186 3.13 -16.13 -3.60
CA TYR A 186 1.70 -15.82 -3.74
C TYR A 186 1.21 -16.06 -5.18
N LEU A 187 1.93 -15.52 -6.16
CA LEU A 187 1.60 -15.70 -7.57
C LEU A 187 1.66 -17.16 -8.03
N SER A 188 2.62 -17.95 -7.55
CA SER A 188 2.69 -19.37 -7.91
C SER A 188 1.51 -20.17 -7.36
N ARG A 189 0.99 -19.80 -6.19
CA ARG A 189 -0.20 -20.43 -5.58
C ARG A 189 -1.51 -19.95 -6.18
N MET A 190 -1.64 -18.65 -6.45
CA MET A 190 -2.91 -18.01 -6.82
C MET A 190 -3.04 -17.71 -8.31
N GLY A 191 -1.95 -17.73 -9.08
CA GLY A 191 -1.92 -17.33 -10.49
C GLY A 191 -2.81 -18.20 -11.38
N LEU A 192 -2.64 -19.52 -11.35
CA LEU A 192 -3.47 -20.43 -12.14
C LEU A 192 -4.97 -20.37 -11.76
N PRO A 193 -5.38 -20.57 -10.49
CA PRO A 193 -6.80 -20.57 -10.14
C PRO A 193 -7.48 -19.23 -10.39
N SER A 194 -6.79 -18.09 -10.19
CA SER A 194 -7.37 -16.78 -10.48
C SER A 194 -7.55 -16.55 -11.98
N THR A 195 -6.55 -16.89 -12.80
CA THR A 195 -6.65 -16.73 -14.27
C THR A 195 -7.68 -17.66 -14.89
N GLU A 196 -7.78 -18.91 -14.43
CA GLU A 196 -8.86 -19.81 -14.84
C GLU A 196 -10.23 -19.23 -14.48
N LEU A 197 -10.41 -18.76 -13.24
CA LEU A 197 -11.65 -18.14 -12.79
C LEU A 197 -12.03 -16.91 -13.62
N PHE A 198 -11.08 -16.03 -13.94
CA PHE A 198 -11.34 -14.81 -14.71
C PHE A 198 -11.63 -15.09 -16.19
N THR A 199 -11.15 -16.20 -16.74
CA THR A 199 -11.32 -16.54 -18.16
C THR A 199 -12.51 -17.46 -18.42
N GLN A 200 -12.75 -18.42 -17.54
CA GLN A 200 -13.79 -19.43 -17.69
C GLN A 200 -15.05 -19.12 -16.87
N GLY A 201 -14.93 -18.32 -15.81
CA GLY A 201 -15.98 -18.16 -14.80
C GLY A 201 -16.10 -19.38 -13.89
N LEU A 202 -16.88 -19.25 -12.80
CA LEU A 202 -17.16 -20.34 -11.86
C LEU A 202 -18.54 -20.96 -12.06
N LEU A 203 -19.54 -20.11 -12.26
CA LEU A 203 -20.94 -20.53 -12.40
C LEU A 203 -21.25 -20.81 -13.87
N THR A 204 -22.10 -21.80 -14.12
CA THR A 204 -22.49 -22.24 -15.46
C THR A 204 -23.55 -21.37 -16.12
N ASP A 205 -24.25 -20.55 -15.34
CA ASP A 205 -25.32 -19.67 -15.80
C ASP A 205 -25.52 -18.46 -14.87
N ARG A 206 -26.50 -17.62 -15.20
CA ARG A 206 -26.79 -16.35 -14.52
C ARG A 206 -27.82 -16.44 -13.39
N SER A 207 -28.36 -17.62 -13.08
CA SER A 207 -29.51 -17.76 -12.17
C SER A 207 -29.27 -17.11 -10.81
N MET A 208 -28.04 -17.22 -10.29
CA MET A 208 -27.65 -16.59 -9.02
C MET A 208 -27.59 -15.06 -9.10
N LEU A 209 -27.03 -14.51 -10.18
CA LEU A 209 -26.96 -13.06 -10.39
C LEU A 209 -28.36 -12.47 -10.57
N ASP A 210 -29.19 -13.10 -11.40
CA ASP A 210 -30.52 -12.60 -11.70
C ASP A 210 -31.43 -12.67 -10.44
N ALA A 211 -31.28 -13.70 -9.60
CA ALA A 211 -31.94 -13.76 -8.28
C ALA A 211 -31.48 -12.65 -7.32
N TYR A 212 -30.18 -12.34 -7.28
CA TYR A 212 -29.66 -11.24 -6.46
C TYR A 212 -30.18 -9.88 -6.93
N LEU A 213 -30.23 -9.64 -8.24
CA LEU A 213 -30.75 -8.38 -8.80
C LEU A 213 -32.24 -8.18 -8.51
N LEU A 214 -33.03 -9.25 -8.45
CA LEU A 214 -34.43 -9.18 -8.01
C LEU A 214 -34.54 -8.84 -6.51
N TYR A 215 -33.62 -9.36 -5.69
CA TYR A 215 -33.60 -9.11 -4.25
C TYR A 215 -33.19 -7.67 -3.91
N VAL A 216 -32.21 -7.10 -4.63
CA VAL A 216 -31.67 -5.74 -4.38
C VAL A 216 -32.49 -4.64 -5.09
N SER A 217 -33.79 -4.85 -5.27
CA SER A 217 -34.66 -3.83 -5.87
C SER A 217 -34.62 -2.51 -5.06
N ASP A 218 -34.12 -1.44 -5.69
CA ASP A 218 -33.98 -0.02 -5.24
C ASP A 218 -32.70 0.32 -4.41
N PRO A 219 -31.74 1.14 -4.93
CA PRO A 219 -30.43 1.33 -4.30
C PRO A 219 -30.49 2.28 -3.07
N PRO A 220 -29.63 2.10 -2.04
CA PRO A 220 -29.43 3.12 -1.02
C PRO A 220 -28.69 4.32 -1.65
N GLN A 221 -29.16 5.53 -1.32
CA GLN A 221 -28.59 6.81 -1.76
C GLN A 221 -27.09 6.97 -1.43
N PRO A 222 -26.37 7.81 -2.21
CA PRO A 222 -24.89 7.86 -2.26
C PRO A 222 -24.19 8.06 -0.92
#